data_AF-A0A7S8ESZ6-F1
#
_entry.id   AF-A0A7S8ESZ6-F1
#
_cell.length_a   1.000
_cell.length_b   1.000
_cell.length_c   1.000
_cell.angle_alpha   90.00
_cell.angle_beta   90.00
_cell.angle_gamma   90.00
#
_symmetry.space_group_name_H-M   'P 1'
#
loop_
_entity.id
_entity.type
_entity.pdbx_description
1 polymer ?
#
loop_
_entity_poly.entity_id
_entity_poly.type
_entity_poly.pdbx_seq_one_letter_code
_entity_poly.pdbx_strand_id
1 'polypeptide(L)'
;MADISATHGALPRSVADSSPRARLAYLDGWRGLSIALVLIGHFFPVPGINLGVMGVEFFFVLSGRLMAEILFVERYPLKKFFKRRFSRIYPALLVFVAVAMTALTGTFIAFKWKAALTALTFTYNYAGAFVTRAGALDHIWSLCVEEHAYVILALISVLVSRRDRVITLLVGLALLAMANGAVSYWVFKMDYEATYWRTDVHIASILLSAAICLLKADGRLPQILRGNHIALAATCGAVILFLDAVSTPIHYLLAVPLLALAVNALDFSGRYISGMLSSWPMATLGLWSYSLYLWQQPFYKFVFDQGSAPIPMLAGAFACALFSYYVVERPARQWLNRNW
;
A
#
# COMPACT_ATOMS: atom_id res chain seq x y z
N MET A 1 59.06 -31.17 1.21
CA MET A 1 58.36 -30.49 0.08
C MET A 1 56.89 -30.45 0.46
N ALA A 2 56.40 -29.40 1.11
CA ALA A 2 56.01 -28.10 0.50
C ALA A 2 54.90 -28.30 -0.56
N ASP A 3 53.76 -27.63 -0.60
CA ASP A 3 53.10 -26.62 0.22
C ASP A 3 51.72 -26.32 -0.45
N ILE A 4 50.87 -25.53 0.20
CA ILE A 4 49.75 -24.71 -0.35
C ILE A 4 48.29 -25.21 -0.20
N SER A 5 47.65 -24.56 0.77
CA SER A 5 46.25 -24.16 0.96
C SER A 5 45.51 -23.63 -0.29
N ALA A 6 44.21 -23.93 -0.41
CA ALA A 6 43.23 -22.99 -0.97
C ALA A 6 41.81 -23.24 -0.43
N THR A 7 41.44 -22.40 0.52
CA THR A 7 40.09 -21.98 0.91
C THR A 7 39.14 -21.75 -0.27
N HIS A 8 38.01 -22.45 -0.31
CA HIS A 8 36.79 -21.94 -0.93
C HIS A 8 35.78 -21.57 0.16
N GLY A 9 35.61 -20.26 0.31
CA GLY A 9 34.79 -19.63 1.33
C GLY A 9 33.32 -20.06 1.26
N ALA A 10 32.87 -20.70 2.34
CA ALA A 10 31.46 -20.76 2.68
C ALA A 10 30.96 -19.31 2.85
N LEU A 11 30.03 -18.90 1.98
CA LEU A 11 29.26 -17.67 2.18
C LEU A 11 28.65 -17.71 3.59
N PRO A 12 28.80 -16.64 4.40
CA PRO A 12 28.25 -16.62 5.75
C PRO A 12 26.74 -16.81 5.72
N ARG A 13 26.30 -17.94 6.28
CA ARG A 13 24.91 -18.24 6.63
C ARG A 13 24.46 -17.25 7.70
N SER A 14 23.86 -16.12 7.33
CA SER A 14 23.25 -15.23 8.34
C SER A 14 21.93 -14.57 7.96
N VAL A 15 21.31 -14.90 6.81
CA VAL A 15 19.99 -14.32 6.43
C VAL A 15 18.97 -15.36 5.95
N ALA A 16 19.39 -16.62 5.72
CA ALA A 16 18.53 -17.66 5.15
C ALA A 16 17.55 -18.31 6.16
N ASP A 17 17.58 -17.95 7.45
CA ASP A 17 16.91 -18.71 8.51
C ASP A 17 15.69 -17.99 9.13
N SER A 18 15.10 -17.04 8.41
CA SER A 18 13.75 -16.56 8.78
C SER A 18 12.73 -17.58 8.28
N SER A 19 12.09 -18.30 9.20
CA SER A 19 11.01 -19.23 8.84
C SER A 19 9.96 -18.51 7.98
N PRO A 20 9.32 -19.19 6.99
CA PRO A 20 8.28 -18.57 6.16
C PRO A 20 7.18 -17.88 6.97
N ARG A 21 6.90 -18.36 8.18
CA ARG A 21 5.94 -17.78 9.13
C ARG A 21 6.41 -16.43 9.70
N ALA A 22 7.70 -16.29 10.03
CA ALA A 22 8.27 -15.01 10.45
C ALA A 22 8.27 -14.01 9.29
N ARG A 23 8.50 -14.47 8.05
CA ARG A 23 8.42 -13.62 6.86
C ARG A 23 7.02 -13.03 6.65
N LEU A 24 5.99 -13.85 6.81
CA LEU A 24 4.60 -13.38 6.72
C LEU A 24 4.25 -12.41 7.85
N ALA A 25 4.75 -12.65 9.07
CA ALA A 25 4.42 -11.83 10.24
C ALA A 25 4.91 -10.37 10.13
N TYR A 26 6.15 -10.10 9.69
CA TYR A 26 6.61 -8.72 9.57
C TYR A 26 5.95 -7.97 8.41
N LEU A 27 5.56 -8.66 7.35
CA LEU A 27 4.82 -8.07 6.23
C LEU A 27 3.39 -7.69 6.65
N ASP A 28 2.74 -8.54 7.45
CA ASP A 28 1.49 -8.17 8.11
C ASP A 28 1.71 -7.02 9.10
N GLY A 29 2.81 -7.03 9.85
CA GLY A 29 3.24 -5.93 10.70
C GLY A 29 3.39 -4.60 9.97
N TRP A 30 3.93 -4.62 8.76
CA TRP A 30 4.04 -3.44 7.90
C TRP A 30 2.66 -2.91 7.49
N ARG A 31 1.70 -3.79 7.18
CA ARG A 31 0.29 -3.39 6.97
C ARG A 31 -0.30 -2.78 8.23
N GLY A 32 0.04 -3.33 9.40
CA GLY A 32 -0.36 -2.82 10.71
C GLY A 32 0.16 -1.41 10.97
N LEU A 33 1.45 -1.17 10.70
CA LEU A 33 2.06 0.16 10.74
C LEU A 33 1.36 1.11 9.77
N SER A 34 1.12 0.67 8.53
CA SER A 34 0.46 1.47 7.49
C SER A 34 -0.93 1.95 7.93
N ILE A 35 -1.79 1.06 8.44
CA ILE A 35 -3.11 1.45 8.93
C ILE A 35 -3.04 2.29 10.20
N ALA A 36 -2.08 2.02 11.10
CA ALA A 36 -1.89 2.84 12.30
C ALA A 36 -1.56 4.29 11.94
N LEU A 37 -0.66 4.50 10.96
CA LEU A 37 -0.33 5.85 10.48
C LEU A 37 -1.54 6.55 9.85
N VAL A 38 -2.37 5.83 9.07
CA VAL A 38 -3.63 6.37 8.54
C VAL A 38 -4.57 6.82 9.67
N LEU A 39 -4.77 5.98 10.67
CA LEU A 39 -5.66 6.30 11.80
C LEU A 39 -5.13 7.45 12.65
N ILE A 40 -3.82 7.52 12.90
CA ILE A 40 -3.20 8.65 13.59
C ILE A 40 -3.38 9.92 12.76
N GLY A 41 -3.06 9.89 11.47
CA GLY A 41 -3.19 11.06 10.58
C GLY A 41 -4.63 11.61 10.51
N HIS A 42 -5.63 10.75 10.64
CA HIS A 42 -7.04 11.17 10.59
C HIS A 42 -7.62 11.59 11.94
N PHE A 43 -7.34 10.86 13.02
CA PHE A 43 -7.98 11.08 14.33
C PHE A 43 -7.12 11.88 15.31
N PHE A 44 -5.79 11.85 15.14
CA PHE A 44 -4.81 12.53 16.00
C PHE A 44 -3.70 13.17 15.16
N PRO A 45 -4.05 14.11 14.26
CA PRO A 45 -3.08 14.68 13.32
C PRO A 45 -1.92 15.32 14.08
N VAL A 46 -0.70 14.99 13.65
CA VAL A 46 0.54 15.57 14.19
C VAL A 46 0.88 16.80 13.35
N PRO A 47 0.98 18.01 13.94
CA PRO A 47 1.30 19.21 13.17
C PRO A 47 2.61 19.08 12.40
N GLY A 48 2.61 19.47 11.13
CA GLY A 48 3.82 19.51 10.30
C GLY A 48 4.16 18.21 9.58
N ILE A 49 3.36 17.14 9.71
CA ILE A 49 3.58 15.87 9.01
C ILE A 49 2.27 15.17 8.61
N ASN A 50 2.17 14.74 7.36
CA ASN A 50 1.00 14.02 6.87
C ASN A 50 1.16 12.50 7.00
N LEU A 51 0.88 11.98 8.22
CA LEU A 51 0.95 10.55 8.51
C LEU A 51 -0.08 9.72 7.74
N GLY A 52 -1.22 10.32 7.37
CA GLY A 52 -2.27 9.64 6.60
C GLY A 52 -1.78 9.22 5.22
N VAL A 53 -1.23 10.19 4.49
CA VAL A 53 -0.62 10.01 3.17
C VAL A 53 0.57 9.04 3.26
N MET A 54 1.43 9.20 4.27
CA MET A 54 2.58 8.30 4.48
C MET A 54 2.14 6.84 4.70
N GLY A 55 1.07 6.61 5.47
CA GLY A 55 0.51 5.27 5.69
C GLY A 55 -0.03 4.64 4.40
N VAL A 56 -0.67 5.42 3.52
CA VAL A 56 -1.10 4.95 2.20
C VAL A 56 0.09 4.60 1.30
N GLU A 57 1.15 5.40 1.31
CA GLU A 57 2.36 5.12 0.53
C GLU A 57 3.05 3.83 1.01
N PHE A 58 3.04 3.55 2.31
CA PHE A 58 3.49 2.26 2.83
C PHE A 58 2.66 1.08 2.32
N PHE A 59 1.34 1.22 2.18
CA PHE A 59 0.52 0.20 1.53
C PHE A 59 0.93 0.01 0.07
N PHE A 60 1.12 1.08 -0.70
CA PHE A 60 1.50 0.98 -2.11
C PHE A 60 2.85 0.31 -2.32
N VAL A 61 3.89 0.71 -1.59
CA VAL A 61 5.21 0.07 -1.77
C VAL A 61 5.19 -1.38 -1.30
N LEU A 62 4.43 -1.72 -0.25
CA LEU A 62 4.25 -3.11 0.16
C LEU A 62 3.52 -3.91 -0.94
N SER A 63 2.45 -3.34 -1.50
CA SER A 63 1.69 -3.95 -2.59
C SER A 63 2.57 -4.21 -3.80
N GLY A 64 3.42 -3.25 -4.21
CA GLY A 64 4.38 -3.45 -5.30
C GLY A 64 5.34 -4.61 -5.07
N ARG A 65 5.91 -4.70 -3.86
CA ARG A 65 6.80 -5.80 -3.47
C ARG A 65 6.08 -7.15 -3.52
N LEU A 66 4.90 -7.25 -2.90
CA LEU A 66 4.14 -8.51 -2.84
C LEU A 66 3.65 -8.95 -4.22
N MET A 67 3.23 -8.02 -5.08
CA MET A 67 2.80 -8.35 -6.44
C MET A 67 3.95 -8.79 -7.31
N ALA A 68 5.13 -8.17 -7.18
CA ALA A 68 6.33 -8.63 -7.86
C ALA A 68 6.68 -10.08 -7.49
N GLU A 69 6.65 -10.39 -6.18
CA GLU A 69 6.91 -11.74 -5.67
C GLU A 69 5.89 -12.74 -6.24
N ILE A 70 4.59 -12.46 -6.13
CA ILE A 70 3.53 -13.38 -6.58
C ILE A 70 3.51 -13.56 -8.11
N LEU A 71 3.59 -12.48 -8.89
CA LEU A 71 3.34 -12.52 -10.33
C LEU A 71 4.59 -12.91 -11.14
N PHE A 72 5.78 -12.47 -10.73
CA PHE A 72 6.99 -12.61 -11.55
C PHE A 72 8.02 -13.57 -10.94
N VAL A 73 8.05 -13.73 -9.61
CA VAL A 73 8.95 -14.69 -8.93
C VAL A 73 8.26 -16.04 -8.81
N GLU A 74 7.12 -16.10 -8.12
CA GLU A 74 6.33 -17.32 -7.93
C GLU A 74 5.56 -17.73 -9.19
N ARG A 75 5.32 -16.78 -10.12
CA ARG A 75 4.53 -16.97 -11.35
C ARG A 75 3.16 -17.58 -11.06
N TYR A 76 2.50 -17.05 -10.04
CA TYR A 76 1.23 -17.58 -9.56
C TYR A 76 0.14 -17.48 -10.63
N PRO A 77 -0.71 -18.50 -10.83
CA PRO A 77 -1.73 -18.48 -11.88
C PRO A 77 -2.70 -17.29 -11.75
N LEU A 78 -2.81 -16.48 -12.82
CA LEU A 78 -3.61 -15.23 -12.79
C LEU A 78 -5.07 -15.44 -12.40
N LYS A 79 -5.70 -16.53 -12.88
CA LYS A 79 -7.09 -16.86 -12.50
C LYS A 79 -7.22 -17.02 -10.98
N LYS A 80 -6.29 -17.74 -10.34
CA LYS A 80 -6.29 -17.94 -8.88
C LYS A 80 -5.94 -16.64 -8.14
N PHE A 81 -5.03 -15.83 -8.70
CA PHE A 81 -4.66 -14.53 -8.17
C PHE A 81 -5.87 -13.59 -8.08
N PHE A 82 -6.55 -13.31 -9.20
CA PHE A 82 -7.71 -12.41 -9.23
C PHE A 82 -8.87 -12.92 -8.40
N LYS A 83 -9.10 -14.24 -8.39
CA LYS A 83 -10.10 -14.85 -7.51
C LYS A 83 -9.82 -14.57 -6.03
N ARG A 84 -8.57 -14.78 -5.57
CA ARG A 84 -8.18 -14.51 -4.18
C ARG A 84 -8.30 -13.03 -3.84
N ARG A 85 -7.90 -12.15 -4.76
CA ARG A 85 -8.06 -10.68 -4.63
C ARG A 85 -9.53 -10.29 -4.50
N PHE A 86 -10.38 -10.75 -5.40
CA PHE A 86 -11.82 -10.52 -5.36
C PHE A 86 -12.41 -10.99 -4.02
N SER A 87 -12.07 -12.20 -3.59
CA SER A 87 -12.57 -12.76 -2.31
C SER A 87 -12.18 -11.95 -1.07
N ARG A 88 -11.09 -11.20 -1.15
CA ARG A 88 -10.57 -10.38 -0.06
C ARG A 88 -11.20 -8.99 -0.02
N ILE A 89 -11.47 -8.41 -1.19
CA ILE A 89 -11.81 -6.99 -1.32
C ILE A 89 -13.31 -6.80 -1.52
N TYR A 90 -13.87 -7.42 -2.56
CA TYR A 90 -15.19 -7.07 -3.06
C TYR A 90 -16.34 -7.28 -2.06
N PRO A 91 -16.42 -8.40 -1.29
CA PRO A 91 -17.52 -8.61 -0.35
C PRO A 91 -17.63 -7.53 0.72
N ALA A 92 -16.51 -7.15 1.35
CA ALA A 92 -16.52 -6.14 2.41
C ALA A 92 -16.70 -4.73 1.83
N LEU A 93 -16.15 -4.43 0.63
CA LEU A 93 -16.40 -3.18 -0.07
C LEU A 93 -17.89 -2.99 -0.40
N LEU A 94 -18.55 -4.03 -0.92
CA LEU A 94 -19.99 -3.99 -1.22
C LEU A 94 -20.83 -3.69 0.02
N VAL A 95 -20.57 -4.38 1.12
CA VAL A 95 -21.28 -4.15 2.38
C VAL A 95 -21.02 -2.75 2.91
N PHE A 96 -19.76 -2.29 2.89
CA PHE A 96 -19.41 -0.93 3.30
C PHE A 96 -20.19 0.11 2.48
N VAL A 97 -20.15 0.03 1.14
CA VAL A 97 -20.83 0.99 0.26
C VAL A 97 -22.34 0.97 0.49
N ALA A 98 -22.96 -0.21 0.59
CA ALA A 98 -24.39 -0.34 0.83
C ALA A 98 -24.80 0.27 2.19
N VAL A 99 -24.10 -0.10 3.26
CA VAL A 99 -24.38 0.42 4.61
C VAL A 99 -24.13 1.92 4.67
N ALA A 100 -22.99 2.41 4.16
CA ALA A 100 -22.66 3.83 4.16
C ALA A 100 -23.70 4.65 3.38
N MET A 101 -24.16 4.17 2.23
CA MET A 101 -25.18 4.86 1.45
C MET A 101 -26.51 4.99 2.22
N THR A 102 -26.93 3.94 2.93
CA THR A 102 -28.16 3.98 3.75
C THR A 102 -28.00 4.77 5.05
N ALA A 103 -26.94 4.50 5.82
CA ALA A 103 -26.76 5.03 7.17
C ALA A 103 -26.36 6.51 7.18
N LEU A 104 -25.72 7.00 6.11
CA LEU A 104 -25.33 8.40 5.98
C LEU A 104 -26.40 9.24 5.29
N THR A 105 -27.54 8.65 4.90
CA THR A 105 -28.65 9.42 4.31
C THR A 105 -29.11 10.52 5.26
N GLY A 106 -29.25 11.74 4.75
CA GLY A 106 -29.63 12.92 5.56
C GLY A 106 -28.48 13.57 6.33
N THR A 107 -27.27 13.02 6.26
CA THR A 107 -26.05 13.64 6.83
C THR A 107 -25.33 14.52 5.80
N PHE A 108 -24.39 15.34 6.26
CA PHE A 108 -23.56 16.21 5.40
C PHE A 108 -22.60 15.46 4.46
N ILE A 109 -22.32 14.18 4.73
CA ILE A 109 -21.50 13.29 3.89
C ILE A 109 -22.32 12.27 3.09
N ALA A 110 -23.64 12.46 3.02
CA ALA A 110 -24.51 11.63 2.20
C ALA A 110 -24.06 11.64 0.72
N PHE A 111 -24.22 10.50 0.04
CA PHE A 111 -23.87 10.38 -1.37
C PHE A 111 -24.89 9.56 -2.15
N LYS A 112 -24.91 9.79 -3.47
CA LYS A 112 -25.84 9.14 -4.40
C LYS A 112 -25.21 7.94 -5.08
N TRP A 113 -26.04 7.14 -5.74
CA TRP A 113 -25.66 5.92 -6.45
C TRP A 113 -24.50 6.10 -7.45
N LYS A 114 -24.33 7.28 -8.07
CA LYS A 114 -23.21 7.52 -9.01
C LYS A 114 -21.85 7.44 -8.32
N ALA A 115 -21.71 8.01 -7.11
CA ALA A 115 -20.46 7.93 -6.34
C ALA A 115 -20.24 6.52 -5.77
N ALA A 116 -21.32 5.84 -5.40
CA ALA A 116 -21.27 4.42 -5.02
C ALA A 116 -20.76 3.55 -6.18
N LEU A 117 -21.27 3.80 -7.39
CA LEU A 117 -20.87 3.06 -8.58
C LEU A 117 -19.38 3.24 -8.88
N THR A 118 -18.85 4.47 -8.83
CA THR A 118 -17.42 4.70 -9.08
C THR A 118 -16.52 4.01 -8.05
N ALA A 119 -16.95 3.91 -6.79
CA ALA A 119 -16.25 3.10 -5.79
C ALA A 119 -16.25 1.60 -6.13
N LEU A 120 -17.41 1.06 -6.53
CA LEU A 120 -17.58 -0.36 -6.85
C LEU A 120 -16.94 -0.79 -8.18
N THR A 121 -16.73 0.15 -9.10
CA THR A 121 -16.02 -0.07 -10.37
C THR A 121 -14.54 0.33 -10.31
N PHE A 122 -14.03 0.72 -9.14
CA PHE A 122 -12.66 1.20 -8.94
C PHE A 122 -12.28 2.40 -9.83
N THR A 123 -13.23 3.27 -10.13
CA THR A 123 -13.00 4.51 -10.91
C THR A 123 -13.14 5.78 -10.06
N TYR A 124 -13.31 5.63 -8.74
CA TYR A 124 -13.52 6.76 -7.81
C TYR A 124 -12.38 7.78 -7.86
N ASN A 125 -11.15 7.33 -8.11
CA ASN A 125 -9.99 8.20 -8.18
C ASN A 125 -9.97 9.15 -9.38
N TYR A 126 -10.84 8.94 -10.37
CA TYR A 126 -11.12 9.86 -11.47
C TYR A 126 -12.52 10.49 -11.38
N ALA A 127 -13.29 10.18 -10.34
CA ALA A 127 -14.69 10.61 -10.23
C ALA A 127 -14.84 12.13 -10.21
N GLY A 128 -13.89 12.87 -9.64
CA GLY A 128 -13.92 14.34 -9.59
C GLY A 128 -14.02 15.01 -10.98
N ALA A 129 -13.66 14.31 -12.06
CA ALA A 129 -13.81 14.80 -13.42
C ALA A 129 -15.23 14.64 -13.99
N PHE A 130 -16.06 13.76 -13.42
CA PHE A 130 -17.34 13.34 -14.02
C PHE A 130 -18.54 13.36 -13.06
N VAL A 131 -18.29 13.37 -11.75
CA VAL A 131 -19.31 13.25 -10.70
C VAL A 131 -18.91 14.06 -9.48
N THR A 132 -19.89 14.55 -8.72
CA THR A 132 -19.65 15.11 -7.38
C THR A 132 -19.09 14.02 -6.47
N ARG A 133 -17.90 14.27 -5.92
CA ARG A 133 -17.25 13.39 -4.95
C ARG A 133 -18.02 13.34 -3.63
N ALA A 134 -17.83 12.25 -2.91
CA ALA A 134 -18.45 11.98 -1.64
C ALA A 134 -17.39 11.84 -0.55
N GLY A 135 -17.37 12.75 0.41
CA GLY A 135 -16.36 12.75 1.47
C GLY A 135 -16.20 11.40 2.19
N ALA A 136 -17.31 10.70 2.38
CA ALA A 136 -17.35 9.36 2.99
C ALA A 136 -16.58 8.28 2.20
N LEU A 137 -16.39 8.47 0.90
CA LEU A 137 -15.74 7.52 -0.01
C LEU A 137 -14.34 7.98 -0.44
N ASP A 138 -13.86 9.15 0.01
CA ASP A 138 -12.61 9.75 -0.51
C ASP A 138 -11.44 8.76 -0.49
N HIS A 139 -11.18 8.12 0.65
CA HIS A 139 -10.12 7.11 0.80
C HIS A 139 -10.13 5.96 -0.24
N ILE A 140 -11.26 5.67 -0.91
CA ILE A 140 -11.34 4.62 -1.95
C ILE A 140 -10.46 4.94 -3.16
N TRP A 141 -10.05 6.21 -3.34
CA TRP A 141 -9.13 6.57 -4.41
C TRP A 141 -7.87 5.70 -4.42
N SER A 142 -7.32 5.37 -3.24
CA SER A 142 -6.08 4.59 -3.14
C SER A 142 -6.29 3.12 -3.51
N LEU A 143 -7.46 2.58 -3.15
CA LEU A 143 -7.87 1.23 -3.50
C LEU A 143 -8.03 1.10 -5.02
N CYS A 144 -8.54 2.14 -5.69
CA CYS A 144 -8.61 2.19 -7.15
C CYS A 144 -7.21 2.11 -7.77
N VAL A 145 -6.25 2.90 -7.26
CA VAL A 145 -4.85 2.88 -7.72
C VAL A 145 -4.24 1.49 -7.55
N GLU A 146 -4.46 0.83 -6.42
CA GLU A 146 -3.99 -0.54 -6.19
C GLU A 146 -4.59 -1.54 -7.20
N GLU A 147 -5.90 -1.55 -7.39
CA GLU A 147 -6.55 -2.49 -8.31
C GLU A 147 -6.12 -2.27 -9.76
N HIS A 148 -5.99 -1.00 -10.20
CA HIS A 148 -5.43 -0.68 -11.51
C HIS A 148 -4.00 -1.19 -11.66
N ALA A 149 -3.16 -1.00 -10.63
CA ALA A 149 -1.79 -1.47 -10.65
C ALA A 149 -1.71 -3.00 -10.70
N TYR A 150 -2.61 -3.72 -10.03
CA TYR A 150 -2.66 -5.18 -10.08
C TYR A 150 -3.02 -5.69 -11.47
N VAL A 151 -3.98 -5.06 -12.14
CA VAL A 151 -4.32 -5.39 -13.53
C VAL A 151 -3.13 -5.10 -14.45
N ILE A 152 -2.49 -3.94 -14.33
CA ILE A 152 -1.33 -3.56 -15.14
C ILE A 152 -0.16 -4.54 -14.92
N LEU A 153 0.18 -4.87 -13.68
CA LEU A 153 1.25 -5.83 -13.37
C LEU A 153 0.92 -7.23 -13.89
N ALA A 154 -0.33 -7.68 -13.77
CA ALA A 154 -0.76 -8.96 -14.34
C ALA A 154 -0.63 -8.99 -15.87
N LEU A 155 -1.01 -7.91 -16.56
CA LEU A 155 -0.81 -7.77 -18.00
C LEU A 155 0.67 -7.80 -18.37
N ILE A 156 1.52 -7.05 -17.67
CA ILE A 156 2.98 -7.05 -17.89
C ILE A 156 3.55 -8.46 -17.69
N SER A 157 3.07 -9.22 -16.68
CA SER A 157 3.54 -10.58 -16.41
C SER A 157 3.28 -11.57 -17.54
N VAL A 158 2.29 -11.30 -18.40
CA VAL A 158 1.94 -12.13 -19.56
C VAL A 158 2.56 -11.60 -20.85
N LEU A 159 2.52 -10.29 -21.06
CA LEU A 159 2.91 -9.65 -22.32
C LEU A 159 4.43 -9.48 -22.47
N VAL A 160 5.15 -9.29 -21.36
CA VAL A 160 6.59 -9.03 -21.39
C VAL A 160 7.35 -10.26 -20.95
N SER A 161 7.98 -10.90 -21.93
CA SER A 161 8.89 -12.01 -21.68
C SER A 161 10.27 -11.48 -21.26
N ARG A 162 10.90 -12.20 -20.34
CA ARG A 162 12.19 -11.90 -19.68
C ARG A 162 12.14 -10.81 -18.62
N ARG A 163 12.82 -11.11 -17.50
CA ARG A 163 12.72 -10.35 -16.26
C ARG A 163 13.48 -9.02 -16.29
N ASP A 164 14.57 -8.96 -17.04
CA ASP A 164 15.30 -7.72 -17.31
C ASP A 164 14.43 -6.69 -18.04
N ARG A 165 13.68 -7.11 -19.06
CA ARG A 165 12.75 -6.24 -19.79
C ARG A 165 11.59 -5.78 -18.91
N VAL A 166 11.05 -6.66 -18.06
CA VAL A 166 10.04 -6.29 -17.05
C VAL A 166 10.59 -5.21 -16.14
N ILE A 167 11.78 -5.38 -15.57
CA ILE A 167 12.40 -4.39 -14.68
C ILE A 167 12.55 -3.04 -15.40
N THR A 168 13.11 -3.03 -16.61
CA THR A 168 13.26 -1.80 -17.40
C THR A 168 11.93 -1.12 -17.67
N LEU A 169 10.88 -1.88 -18.01
CA LEU A 169 9.53 -1.34 -18.23
C LEU A 169 8.95 -0.75 -16.94
N LEU A 170 9.04 -1.46 -15.81
CA LEU A 170 8.52 -0.99 -14.52
C LEU A 170 9.21 0.30 -14.09
N VAL A 171 10.54 0.38 -14.22
CA VAL A 171 11.30 1.59 -13.92
C VAL A 171 10.91 2.73 -14.87
N GLY A 172 10.83 2.47 -16.18
CA GLY A 172 10.43 3.47 -17.17
C GLY A 172 9.03 4.03 -16.89
N LEU A 173 8.05 3.17 -16.63
CA LEU A 173 6.68 3.58 -16.29
C LEU A 173 6.62 4.33 -14.95
N ALA A 174 7.39 3.91 -13.94
CA ALA A 174 7.46 4.63 -12.67
C ALA A 174 8.02 6.05 -12.84
N LEU A 175 9.11 6.20 -13.61
CA LEU A 175 9.71 7.50 -13.90
C LEU A 175 8.76 8.41 -14.70
N LEU A 176 8.03 7.85 -15.68
CA LEU A 176 7.02 8.59 -16.42
C LEU A 176 5.87 9.05 -15.52
N ALA A 177 5.39 8.19 -14.61
CA ALA A 177 4.33 8.54 -13.66
C ALA A 177 4.78 9.64 -12.68
N MET A 178 6.01 9.55 -12.17
CA MET A 178 6.64 10.58 -11.33
C MET A 178 6.78 11.91 -12.08
N ALA A 179 7.25 11.88 -13.33
CA ALA A 179 7.36 13.06 -14.18
C ALA A 179 5.98 13.68 -14.47
N ASN A 180 4.97 12.85 -14.76
CA ASN A 180 3.60 13.28 -14.98
C ASN A 180 3.02 14.00 -13.75
N GLY A 181 3.26 13.48 -12.54
CA GLY A 181 2.89 14.14 -11.29
C GLY A 181 3.58 15.50 -11.10
N ALA A 182 4.88 15.55 -11.34
CA ALA A 182 5.66 16.79 -11.25
C ALA A 182 5.20 17.85 -12.26
N VAL A 183 4.93 17.46 -13.51
CA VAL A 183 4.41 18.35 -14.55
C VAL A 183 2.98 18.80 -14.24
N SER A 184 2.10 17.89 -13.83
CA SER A 184 0.72 18.21 -13.43
C SER A 184 0.67 19.26 -12.32
N TYR A 185 1.55 19.15 -11.33
CA TYR A 185 1.61 20.11 -10.23
C TYR A 185 2.35 21.40 -10.61
N TRP A 186 3.59 21.33 -11.10
CA TRP A 186 4.41 22.54 -11.30
C TRP A 186 4.06 23.32 -12.55
N VAL A 187 3.67 22.64 -13.63
CA VAL A 187 3.37 23.27 -14.93
C VAL A 187 1.87 23.55 -15.03
N PHE A 188 1.04 22.52 -14.87
CA PHE A 188 -0.42 22.67 -15.03
C PHE A 188 -1.14 23.22 -13.80
N LYS A 189 -0.44 23.37 -12.66
CA LYS A 189 -0.99 23.91 -11.40
C LYS A 189 -2.27 23.19 -10.96
N MET A 190 -2.37 21.91 -11.27
CA MET A 190 -3.48 21.08 -10.83
C MET A 190 -3.46 20.96 -9.30
N ASP A 191 -4.64 20.91 -8.69
CA ASP A 191 -4.74 20.76 -7.24
C ASP A 191 -4.21 19.39 -6.76
N TYR A 192 -4.09 19.25 -5.45
CA TYR A 192 -3.57 18.04 -4.82
C TYR A 192 -4.38 16.81 -5.25
N GLU A 193 -5.70 16.83 -5.21
CA GLU A 193 -6.51 15.63 -5.42
C GLU A 193 -6.58 15.25 -6.91
N ALA A 194 -6.66 16.25 -7.81
CA ALA A 194 -6.65 16.09 -9.26
C ALA A 194 -5.28 15.62 -9.79
N THR A 195 -4.22 15.70 -8.98
CA THR A 195 -2.90 15.15 -9.30
C THR A 195 -2.65 13.84 -8.55
N TYR A 196 -2.78 13.85 -7.22
CA TYR A 196 -2.42 12.78 -6.29
C TYR A 196 -3.28 11.53 -6.47
N TRP A 197 -4.56 11.66 -6.77
CA TRP A 197 -5.43 10.48 -6.77
C TRP A 197 -5.30 9.68 -8.06
N ARG A 198 -4.69 10.26 -9.09
CA ARG A 198 -4.56 9.67 -10.42
C ARG A 198 -3.64 8.46 -10.41
N THR A 199 -4.11 7.35 -10.97
CA THR A 199 -3.30 6.14 -11.12
C THR A 199 -2.06 6.38 -11.97
N ASP A 200 -2.19 7.16 -13.05
CA ASP A 200 -1.08 7.52 -13.95
C ASP A 200 -0.02 8.44 -13.30
N VAL A 201 -0.19 8.80 -12.03
CA VAL A 201 0.82 9.45 -11.18
C VAL A 201 1.25 8.50 -10.06
N HIS A 202 0.30 7.98 -9.28
CA HIS A 202 0.60 7.27 -8.03
C HIS A 202 1.02 5.82 -8.18
N ILE A 203 0.83 5.23 -9.36
CA ILE A 203 1.29 3.87 -9.63
C ILE A 203 2.82 3.74 -9.47
N ALA A 204 3.57 4.85 -9.53
CA ALA A 204 5.02 4.89 -9.34
C ALA A 204 5.49 4.14 -8.08
N SER A 205 4.82 4.31 -6.94
CA SER A 205 5.18 3.65 -5.68
C SER A 205 5.12 2.14 -5.77
N ILE A 206 4.10 1.63 -6.46
CA ILE A 206 3.90 0.20 -6.68
C ILE A 206 4.93 -0.34 -7.68
N LEU A 207 5.12 0.33 -8.82
CA LEU A 207 6.02 -0.12 -9.89
C LEU A 207 7.49 -0.09 -9.47
N LEU A 208 7.91 0.96 -8.76
CA LEU A 208 9.29 1.08 -8.31
C LEU A 208 9.62 0.04 -7.24
N SER A 209 8.71 -0.18 -6.28
CA SER A 209 8.87 -1.26 -5.30
C SER A 209 8.89 -2.65 -5.96
N ALA A 210 8.04 -2.86 -6.96
CA ALA A 210 8.06 -4.10 -7.76
C ALA A 210 9.41 -4.28 -8.47
N ALA A 211 9.94 -3.24 -9.12
CA ALA A 211 11.23 -3.29 -9.81
C ALA A 211 12.39 -3.61 -8.85
N ILE A 212 12.43 -2.98 -7.68
CA ILE A 212 13.46 -3.25 -6.64
C ILE A 212 13.34 -4.69 -6.14
N CYS A 213 12.13 -5.19 -5.92
CA CYS A 213 11.89 -6.59 -5.55
C CYS A 213 12.48 -7.55 -6.60
N LEU A 214 12.23 -7.28 -7.88
CA LEU A 214 12.75 -8.12 -8.96
C LEU A 214 14.27 -8.06 -9.07
N LEU A 215 14.87 -6.87 -8.98
CA LEU A 215 16.33 -6.68 -8.95
C LEU A 215 16.98 -7.44 -7.78
N LYS A 216 16.34 -7.41 -6.61
CA LYS A 216 16.79 -8.15 -5.43
C LYS A 216 16.78 -9.65 -5.67
N ALA A 217 15.65 -10.18 -6.17
CA ALA A 217 15.52 -11.62 -6.38
C ALA A 217 16.37 -12.15 -7.57
N ASP A 218 16.80 -11.28 -8.49
CA ASP A 218 17.79 -11.61 -9.53
C ASP A 218 19.25 -11.46 -9.04
N GLY A 219 19.46 -11.09 -7.77
CA GLY A 219 20.80 -10.85 -7.23
C GLY A 219 21.48 -9.57 -7.77
N ARG A 220 20.77 -8.73 -8.52
CA ARG A 220 21.26 -7.51 -9.17
C ARG A 220 21.19 -6.27 -8.30
N LEU A 221 20.55 -6.33 -7.13
CA LEU A 221 20.51 -5.21 -6.18
C LEU A 221 21.93 -4.93 -5.66
N PRO A 222 22.47 -3.70 -5.78
CA PRO A 222 23.82 -3.36 -5.32
C PRO A 222 24.07 -3.71 -3.85
N GLN A 223 25.30 -4.15 -3.51
CA GLN A 223 25.65 -4.57 -2.15
C GLN A 223 25.47 -3.46 -1.11
N ILE A 224 25.73 -2.20 -1.49
CA ILE A 224 25.53 -1.02 -0.62
C ILE A 224 24.08 -0.87 -0.16
N LEU A 225 23.10 -1.36 -0.93
CA LEU A 225 21.68 -1.31 -0.59
C LEU A 225 21.21 -2.51 0.24
N ARG A 226 22.10 -3.46 0.56
CA ARG A 226 21.82 -4.65 1.37
C ARG A 226 22.32 -4.53 2.82
N GLY A 227 22.64 -3.31 3.26
CA GLY A 227 23.05 -3.05 4.64
C GLY A 227 21.88 -3.16 5.63
N ASN A 228 22.16 -3.61 6.85
CA ASN A 228 21.20 -3.72 7.96
C ASN A 228 20.54 -2.39 8.37
N HIS A 229 21.21 -1.26 8.12
CA HIS A 229 20.71 0.08 8.41
C HIS A 229 19.94 0.73 7.25
N ILE A 230 20.00 0.17 6.04
CA ILE A 230 19.44 0.81 4.83
C ILE A 230 17.92 0.96 4.94
N ALA A 231 17.22 -0.05 5.45
CA ALA A 231 15.77 0.03 5.65
C ALA A 231 15.39 1.19 6.59
N LEU A 232 16.12 1.35 7.69
CA LEU A 232 15.89 2.42 8.66
C LEU A 232 16.26 3.79 8.09
N ALA A 233 17.44 3.92 7.49
CA ALA A 233 17.90 5.16 6.89
C ALA A 233 16.96 5.65 5.78
N ALA A 234 16.51 4.74 4.92
CA ALA A 234 15.54 5.05 3.86
C ALA A 234 14.17 5.44 4.44
N THR A 235 13.72 4.77 5.50
CA THR A 235 12.48 5.15 6.21
C THR A 235 12.59 6.54 6.83
N CYS A 236 13.68 6.84 7.55
CA CYS A 236 13.90 8.15 8.16
C CYS A 236 14.01 9.25 7.08
N GLY A 237 14.73 8.99 5.99
CA GLY A 237 14.81 9.91 4.85
C GLY A 237 13.44 10.17 4.22
N ALA A 238 12.62 9.14 4.06
CA ALA A 238 11.25 9.30 3.59
C ALA A 238 10.40 10.13 4.56
N VAL A 239 10.47 9.86 5.88
CA VAL A 239 9.73 10.61 6.92
C VAL A 239 10.04 12.10 6.86
N ILE A 240 11.32 12.47 6.73
CA ILE A 240 11.73 13.88 6.58
C ILE A 240 11.08 14.53 5.36
N LEU A 241 10.93 13.75 4.29
CA LEU A 241 10.29 14.26 3.09
C LEU A 241 8.79 14.44 3.29
N PHE A 242 8.09 13.67 4.13
CA PHE A 242 6.65 13.86 4.42
C PHE A 242 6.31 15.05 5.33
N LEU A 243 7.31 15.85 5.73
CA LEU A 243 7.06 17.09 6.45
C LEU A 243 6.37 18.11 5.55
N ASP A 244 5.42 18.88 6.11
CA ASP A 244 4.59 19.85 5.38
C ASP A 244 5.42 20.95 4.69
N ALA A 245 6.64 21.21 5.18
CA ALA A 245 7.58 22.15 4.57
C ALA A 245 8.08 21.70 3.18
N VAL A 246 7.95 20.41 2.86
CA VAL A 246 8.40 19.83 1.59
C VAL A 246 7.21 19.79 0.62
N SER A 247 7.41 20.30 -0.59
CA SER A 247 6.33 20.33 -1.58
C SER A 247 5.91 18.92 -2.03
N THR A 248 4.62 18.76 -2.29
CA THR A 248 3.99 17.51 -2.73
C THR A 248 4.73 16.78 -3.87
N PRO A 249 5.23 17.44 -4.93
CA PRO A 249 5.99 16.73 -5.97
C PRO A 249 7.32 16.15 -5.49
N ILE A 250 7.99 16.82 -4.55
CA ILE A 250 9.26 16.34 -3.99
C ILE A 250 9.02 15.04 -3.20
N HIS A 251 7.85 14.89 -2.56
CA HIS A 251 7.43 13.63 -1.94
C HIS A 251 7.43 12.50 -2.98
N TYR A 252 6.81 12.66 -4.15
CA TYR A 252 6.84 11.61 -5.19
C TYR A 252 8.23 11.35 -5.73
N LEU A 253 8.98 12.41 -5.99
CA LEU A 253 10.27 12.27 -6.67
C LEU A 253 11.31 11.58 -5.79
N LEU A 254 11.27 11.82 -4.48
CA LEU A 254 12.32 11.39 -3.56
C LEU A 254 11.83 10.43 -2.48
N ALA A 255 10.65 10.65 -1.88
CA ALA A 255 10.16 9.80 -0.79
C ALA A 255 9.73 8.43 -1.31
N VAL A 256 9.10 8.36 -2.49
CA VAL A 256 8.67 7.10 -3.08
C VAL A 256 9.82 6.12 -3.33
N PRO A 257 10.95 6.51 -3.98
CA PRO A 257 12.13 5.65 -4.06
C PRO A 257 12.65 5.19 -2.70
N LEU A 258 12.69 6.08 -1.71
CA LEU A 258 13.16 5.74 -0.36
C LEU A 258 12.24 4.74 0.34
N LEU A 259 10.92 4.91 0.23
CA LEU A 259 9.93 3.99 0.78
C LEU A 259 9.98 2.61 0.08
N ALA A 260 10.09 2.61 -1.24
CA ALA A 260 10.24 1.40 -2.05
C ALA A 260 11.53 0.64 -1.67
N LEU A 261 12.62 1.36 -1.42
CA LEU A 261 13.86 0.78 -0.89
C LEU A 261 13.66 0.27 0.55
N ALA A 262 13.03 1.05 1.43
CA ALA A 262 12.82 0.70 2.82
C ALA A 262 12.13 -0.66 2.97
N VAL A 263 10.99 -0.86 2.30
CA VAL A 263 10.23 -2.12 2.37
C VAL A 263 10.96 -3.30 1.74
N ASN A 264 11.76 -3.07 0.69
CA ASN A 264 12.52 -4.12 0.03
C ASN A 264 13.80 -4.51 0.78
N ALA A 265 14.37 -3.56 1.53
CA ALA A 265 15.57 -3.75 2.36
C ALA A 265 15.28 -4.34 3.74
N LEU A 266 14.01 -4.45 4.16
CA LEU A 266 13.63 -5.08 5.44
C LEU A 266 14.20 -6.48 5.63
N ASP A 267 14.38 -7.24 4.55
CA ASP A 267 14.91 -8.60 4.61
C ASP A 267 16.38 -8.64 5.08
N PHE A 268 17.09 -7.53 4.92
CA PHE A 268 18.47 -7.36 5.37
C PHE A 268 18.56 -6.65 6.72
N SER A 269 17.44 -6.13 7.24
CA SER A 269 17.42 -5.34 8.46
C SER A 269 17.73 -6.19 9.70
N GLY A 270 18.25 -5.52 10.74
CA GLY A 270 18.54 -6.19 12.02
C GLY A 270 17.28 -6.79 12.66
N ARG A 271 17.48 -7.81 13.51
CA ARG A 271 16.40 -8.54 14.22
C ARG A 271 15.42 -7.64 14.98
N TYR A 272 15.84 -6.44 15.40
CA TYR A 272 14.99 -5.50 16.13
C TYR A 272 13.82 -4.96 15.30
N ILE A 273 14.07 -4.49 14.06
CA ILE A 273 13.02 -3.92 13.20
C ILE A 273 12.04 -5.00 12.79
N SER A 274 12.58 -6.14 12.33
CA SER A 274 11.77 -7.32 11.99
C SER A 274 10.97 -7.84 13.18
N GLY A 275 11.56 -7.84 14.39
CA GLY A 275 10.89 -8.25 15.63
C GLY A 275 9.77 -7.32 16.05
N MET A 276 9.97 -6.00 15.96
CA MET A 276 8.95 -4.99 16.25
C MET A 276 7.75 -5.13 15.31
N LEU A 277 8.00 -5.25 14.00
CA LEU A 277 6.94 -5.47 13.01
C LEU A 277 6.26 -6.83 13.18
N SER A 278 7.01 -7.86 13.54
CA SER A 278 6.45 -9.20 13.83
C SER A 278 5.73 -9.30 15.17
N SER A 279 5.63 -8.20 15.94
CA SER A 279 4.90 -8.19 17.20
C SER A 279 3.42 -8.52 16.98
N TRP A 280 2.83 -9.22 17.94
CA TRP A 280 1.42 -9.61 17.87
C TRP A 280 0.46 -8.41 17.63
N PRO A 281 0.63 -7.23 18.27
CA PRO A 281 -0.23 -6.08 18.00
C PRO A 281 -0.14 -5.61 16.54
N MET A 282 1.07 -5.48 16.00
CA MET A 282 1.28 -5.01 14.62
C MET A 282 0.75 -6.01 13.60
N ALA A 283 1.03 -7.30 13.78
CA ALA A 283 0.49 -8.34 12.90
C ALA A 283 -1.05 -8.38 12.96
N THR A 284 -1.65 -8.21 14.13
CA THR A 284 -3.12 -8.21 14.31
C THR A 284 -3.77 -7.00 13.64
N LEU A 285 -3.20 -5.80 13.81
CA LEU A 285 -3.62 -4.61 13.06
C LEU A 285 -3.47 -4.83 11.55
N GLY A 286 -2.40 -5.50 11.12
CA GLY A 286 -2.19 -5.89 9.73
C GLY A 286 -3.31 -6.77 9.18
N LEU A 287 -3.80 -7.73 9.96
CA LEU A 287 -4.93 -8.59 9.59
C LEU A 287 -6.24 -7.81 9.45
N TRP A 288 -6.49 -6.84 10.33
CA TRP A 288 -7.69 -6.00 10.30
C TRP A 288 -7.58 -4.80 9.35
N SER A 289 -6.39 -4.53 8.82
CA SER A 289 -6.06 -3.31 8.07
C SER A 289 -7.06 -2.95 6.98
N TYR A 290 -7.57 -3.93 6.23
CA TYR A 290 -8.49 -3.67 5.14
C TYR A 290 -9.86 -3.19 5.64
N SER A 291 -10.46 -3.92 6.60
CA SER A 291 -11.73 -3.50 7.20
C SER A 291 -11.58 -2.17 7.96
N LEU A 292 -10.48 -1.94 8.67
CA LEU A 292 -10.20 -0.64 9.30
C LEU A 292 -10.10 0.48 8.27
N TYR A 293 -9.43 0.23 7.14
CA TYR A 293 -9.28 1.21 6.07
C TYR A 293 -10.61 1.65 5.49
N LEU A 294 -11.54 0.71 5.24
CA LEU A 294 -12.89 1.01 4.74
C LEU A 294 -13.71 1.83 5.74
N TRP A 295 -13.78 1.35 6.98
CA TRP A 295 -14.76 1.89 7.94
C TRP A 295 -14.31 3.16 8.62
N GLN A 296 -13.04 3.54 8.60
CA GLN A 296 -12.56 4.73 9.31
C GLN A 296 -13.04 6.06 8.70
N GLN A 297 -13.23 6.13 7.38
CA GLN A 297 -13.39 7.41 6.67
C GLN A 297 -14.63 8.20 7.06
N PRO A 298 -15.84 7.60 7.16
CA PRO A 298 -17.02 8.35 7.58
C PRO A 298 -16.83 8.96 8.98
N PHE A 299 -16.29 8.20 9.93
CA PHE A 299 -16.02 8.66 11.29
C PHE A 299 -14.98 9.78 11.32
N TYR A 300 -13.93 9.67 10.52
CA TYR A 300 -12.95 10.74 10.34
C TYR A 300 -13.61 12.04 9.86
N LYS A 301 -14.52 11.98 8.87
CA LYS A 301 -15.23 13.19 8.39
C LYS A 301 -16.08 13.85 9.48
N PHE A 302 -16.67 13.08 10.40
CA PHE A 302 -17.34 13.67 11.57
C PHE A 302 -16.38 14.38 12.53
N VAL A 303 -15.16 13.86 12.70
CA VAL A 303 -14.12 14.54 13.50
C VAL A 303 -13.67 15.83 12.78
N PHE A 304 -13.33 15.71 11.50
CA PHE A 304 -12.70 16.79 10.73
C PHE A 304 -13.67 17.91 10.37
N ASP A 305 -14.88 17.59 9.89
CA ASP A 305 -15.82 18.59 9.38
C ASP A 305 -16.87 19.03 10.43
N GLN A 306 -17.13 18.21 11.46
CA GLN A 306 -18.13 18.54 12.51
C GLN A 306 -17.50 18.73 13.90
N GLY A 307 -16.18 18.61 14.04
CA GLY A 307 -15.51 18.77 15.34
C GLY A 307 -15.88 17.69 16.37
N SER A 308 -16.33 16.51 15.92
CA SER A 308 -16.67 15.41 16.82
C SER A 308 -15.43 14.92 17.58
N ALA A 309 -15.60 14.45 18.82
CA ALA A 309 -14.49 13.95 19.61
C ALA A 309 -13.81 12.73 18.93
N PRO A 310 -12.47 12.73 18.79
CA PRO A 310 -11.77 11.72 18.00
C PRO A 310 -11.81 10.32 18.62
N ILE A 311 -11.72 10.20 19.95
CA ILE A 311 -11.66 8.89 20.63
C ILE A 311 -12.96 8.09 20.44
N PRO A 312 -14.17 8.63 20.70
CA PRO A 312 -15.41 7.90 20.41
C PRO A 312 -15.59 7.55 18.93
N MET A 313 -15.21 8.45 18.03
CA MET A 313 -15.32 8.21 16.58
C MET A 313 -14.37 7.09 16.13
N LEU A 314 -13.14 7.07 16.64
CA LEU A 314 -12.19 5.99 16.39
C LEU A 314 -12.69 4.65 16.95
N ALA A 315 -13.25 4.65 18.18
CA ALA A 315 -13.83 3.45 18.76
C ALA A 315 -15.00 2.91 17.91
N GLY A 316 -15.86 3.80 17.38
CA GLY A 316 -16.92 3.46 16.44
C GLY A 316 -16.38 2.86 15.13
N ALA A 317 -15.35 3.47 14.56
CA ALA A 317 -14.66 2.94 13.37
C ALA A 317 -14.10 1.53 13.61
N PHE A 318 -13.44 1.30 14.75
CA PHE A 318 -12.96 -0.03 15.15
C PHE A 318 -14.09 -1.02 15.33
N ALA A 319 -15.20 -0.64 15.98
CA ALA A 319 -16.34 -1.52 16.18
C ALA A 319 -16.93 -1.98 14.84
N CYS A 320 -17.19 -1.05 13.92
CA CYS A 320 -17.70 -1.37 12.58
C CYS A 320 -16.69 -2.19 11.76
N ALA A 321 -15.40 -1.85 11.81
CA ALA A 321 -14.35 -2.57 11.11
C ALA A 321 -14.20 -4.01 11.60
N LEU A 322 -14.17 -4.24 12.91
CA LEU A 322 -14.05 -5.59 13.47
C LEU A 322 -15.29 -6.42 13.20
N PHE A 323 -16.48 -5.83 13.34
CA PHE A 323 -17.73 -6.49 12.96
C PHE A 323 -17.70 -6.92 11.49
N SER A 324 -17.38 -5.99 10.58
CA SER A 324 -17.22 -6.28 9.15
C SER A 324 -16.17 -7.35 8.88
N TYR A 325 -15.03 -7.31 9.57
CA TYR A 325 -13.97 -8.30 9.40
C TYR A 325 -14.42 -9.72 9.76
N TYR A 326 -15.01 -9.89 10.94
CA TYR A 326 -15.37 -11.22 11.44
C TYR A 326 -16.65 -11.77 10.82
N VAL A 327 -17.61 -10.92 10.47
CA VAL A 327 -18.93 -11.32 9.95
C VAL A 327 -18.97 -11.36 8.42
N VAL A 328 -18.26 -10.46 7.74
CA VAL A 328 -18.32 -10.32 6.28
C VAL A 328 -17.02 -10.76 5.62
N GLU A 329 -15.91 -10.06 5.89
CA GLU A 329 -14.65 -10.24 5.16
C GLU A 329 -14.12 -11.67 5.30
N ARG A 330 -13.92 -12.14 6.54
CA ARG A 330 -13.29 -13.44 6.81
C ARG A 330 -14.15 -14.61 6.32
N PRO A 331 -15.46 -14.69 6.61
CA PRO A 331 -16.31 -15.79 6.12
C PRO A 331 -16.42 -15.80 4.59
N ALA A 332 -16.68 -14.65 3.96
CA ALA A 332 -16.79 -14.56 2.51
C ALA A 332 -15.48 -14.97 1.83
N ARG A 333 -14.33 -14.49 2.35
CA ARG A 333 -13.01 -14.86 1.85
C ARG A 333 -12.76 -16.36 1.97
N GLN A 334 -13.10 -16.98 3.09
CA GLN A 334 -12.91 -18.43 3.28
C GLN A 334 -13.80 -19.24 2.35
N TRP A 335 -15.08 -18.87 2.23
CA TRP A 335 -16.04 -19.57 1.40
C TRP A 335 -15.70 -19.46 -0.10
N LEU A 336 -15.43 -18.25 -0.61
CA LEU A 336 -15.08 -18.03 -2.01
C LEU A 336 -13.77 -18.74 -2.39
N ASN A 337 -12.77 -18.73 -1.51
CA ASN A 337 -11.51 -19.41 -1.80
C ASN A 337 -11.65 -20.93 -1.84
N ARG A 338 -12.62 -21.51 -1.13
CA ARG A 338 -12.91 -22.95 -1.13
C ARG A 338 -13.81 -23.40 -2.30
N ASN A 339 -14.81 -22.60 -2.68
CA ASN A 339 -15.91 -23.05 -3.54
C ASN A 339 -15.90 -22.51 -4.97
N TRP A 340 -15.36 -21.31 -5.19
CA TRP A 340 -15.10 -20.82 -6.55
C TRP A 340 -13.73 -21.37 -7.02
#